data_AF-I1CFJ5-F1
#
_entry.id   AF-I1CFJ5-F1
#
_cell.length_a   1.000
_cell.length_b   1.000
_cell.length_c   1.000
_cell.angle_alpha   90.00
_cell.angle_beta   90.00
_cell.angle_gamma   90.00
#
_symmetry.space_group_name_H-M   'P 1'
#
loop_
_entity.id
_entity.type
_entity.pdbx_description
1 polymer ?
#
loop_
_entity_poly.entity_id
_entity_poly.type
_entity_poly.pdbx_seq_one_letter_code
_entity_poly.pdbx_strand_id
1 'polypeptide(L)'
;MTTQLKNKGLIYGRYKYQADDLICADDLSGLEILLTEVSSGYGSGDDSKASFDYYKAMFGMLSMMRTIAQKYNKDTFDTFSNLKVHFLHGHGRQQFHYFFGTLID
;
A
#
# COMPACT_ATOMS: atom_id res chain seq x y z
N MET A 1 -4.62 5.74 -10.27
CA MET A 1 -4.44 5.18 -11.64
C MET A 1 -3.06 5.59 -12.13
N THR A 2 -2.18 4.65 -12.45
CA THR A 2 -0.81 4.98 -12.89
C THR A 2 -0.83 5.59 -14.30
N THR A 3 0.10 6.50 -14.58
CA THR A 3 0.26 7.11 -15.91
C THR A 3 0.55 6.06 -16.98
N GLN A 4 1.23 4.98 -16.62
CA GLN A 4 1.56 3.86 -17.53
C GLN A 4 0.33 3.08 -17.98
N LEU A 5 -0.61 2.78 -17.08
CA LEU A 5 -1.84 2.08 -17.42
C LEU A 5 -2.70 2.94 -18.35
N LYS A 6 -2.76 4.26 -18.10
CA LYS A 6 -3.42 5.22 -18.97
C LYS A 6 -2.80 5.22 -20.38
N ASN A 7 -1.48 5.28 -20.47
CA ASN A 7 -0.76 5.29 -21.75
C ASN A 7 -0.91 3.98 -22.55
N LYS A 8 -1.19 2.86 -21.88
CA LYS A 8 -1.48 1.56 -22.51
C LYS A 8 -2.96 1.34 -22.84
N GLY A 9 -3.83 2.33 -22.60
CA GLY A 9 -5.28 2.19 -22.79
C GLY A 9 -5.97 1.28 -21.78
N LEU A 10 -5.27 0.88 -20.70
CA LEU A 10 -5.79 -0.02 -19.66
C LEU A 10 -6.52 0.79 -18.58
N ILE A 11 -7.74 1.22 -18.91
CA ILE A 11 -8.51 2.16 -18.08
C ILE A 11 -9.45 1.50 -17.07
N TYR A 12 -9.67 0.18 -17.18
CA TYR A 12 -10.57 -0.59 -16.32
C TYR A 12 -10.10 -0.63 -14.85
N GLY A 13 -11.07 -0.64 -13.93
CA GLY A 13 -10.83 -0.66 -12.48
C GLY A 13 -9.97 -1.84 -12.02
N ARG A 14 -10.11 -3.01 -12.66
CA ARG A 14 -9.36 -4.24 -12.33
C ARG A 14 -7.84 -4.13 -12.43
N TYR A 15 -7.33 -3.12 -13.12
CA TYR A 15 -5.88 -2.89 -13.27
C TYR A 15 -5.33 -1.88 -12.26
N LYS A 16 -6.20 -1.33 -11.41
CA LYS A 16 -5.84 -0.27 -10.46
C LYS A 16 -5.81 -0.89 -9.07
N TYR A 17 -4.70 -0.70 -8.37
CA TYR A 17 -4.66 -0.87 -6.92
C TYR A 17 -5.21 0.40 -6.28
N GLN A 18 -6.23 0.23 -5.43
CA GLN A 18 -6.81 1.27 -4.60
C GLN A 18 -6.45 0.96 -3.15
N ALA A 19 -6.15 2.01 -2.36
CA ALA A 19 -5.97 1.83 -0.93
C ALA A 19 -7.31 1.42 -0.32
N ASP A 20 -7.25 0.55 0.69
CA ASP A 20 -8.44 0.16 1.45
C ASP A 20 -8.89 1.31 2.33
N ASP A 21 -7.94 2.03 2.93
CA ASP A 21 -8.23 3.19 3.74
C ASP A 21 -7.12 4.27 3.68
N LEU A 22 -7.49 5.50 4.03
CA LEU A 22 -6.61 6.66 4.10
C LEU A 22 -6.70 7.27 5.50
N ILE A 23 -5.59 7.27 6.23
CA ILE A 23 -5.53 7.80 7.58
C ILE A 23 -4.86 9.18 7.53
N CYS A 24 -5.59 10.19 8.00
CA CYS A 24 -5.05 11.53 8.19
C CYS A 24 -4.83 11.72 9.70
N ALA A 25 -3.57 11.71 10.14
CA ALA A 25 -3.22 11.96 11.52
C ALA A 25 -3.00 13.47 11.71
N ASP A 26 -3.96 14.16 12.34
CA ASP A 26 -3.92 15.62 12.53
C ASP A 26 -2.70 16.09 13.34
N ASP A 27 -2.14 15.23 14.20
CA ASP A 27 -1.06 15.59 15.13
C ASP A 27 0.37 15.31 14.59
N LEU A 28 0.53 14.66 13.44
CA LEU A 28 1.82 14.15 12.94
C LEU A 28 2.00 14.37 11.43
N SER A 29 1.92 15.62 10.99
CA SER A 29 2.59 16.17 9.78
C SER A 29 2.55 15.36 8.46
N GLY A 30 1.62 14.43 8.27
CA GLY A 30 1.76 13.43 7.22
C GLY A 30 0.49 12.66 6.90
N LEU A 31 0.36 12.34 5.61
CA LEU A 31 -0.67 11.45 5.10
C LEU A 31 -0.22 10.00 5.33
N GLU A 32 -1.06 9.18 5.96
CA GLU A 32 -0.78 7.76 6.17
C GLU A 32 -1.71 6.91 5.30
N ILE A 33 -1.14 5.93 4.58
CA ILE A 33 -1.92 5.03 3.72
C ILE A 33 -1.97 3.66 4.37
N LEU A 34 -3.18 3.10 4.53
CA LEU A 34 -3.37 1.75 5.05
C LEU A 34 -3.76 0.80 3.92
N LEU A 35 -3.04 -0.30 3.83
CA LEU A 35 -3.38 -1.43 2.97
C LEU A 35 -3.61 -2.66 3.83
N THR A 36 -4.76 -3.32 3.66
CA THR A 36 -5.15 -4.47 4.48
C THR A 36 -5.38 -5.68 3.59
N GLU A 37 -4.56 -6.72 3.76
CA GLU A 37 -4.77 -8.00 3.08
C GLU A 37 -5.04 -9.09 4.10
N VAL A 38 -6.14 -9.82 3.94
CA VAL A 38 -6.50 -10.96 4.78
C VAL A 38 -6.29 -12.24 3.97
N SER A 39 -5.33 -13.06 4.38
CA SER A 39 -5.07 -14.35 3.73
C SER A 39 -5.93 -15.44 4.35
N SER A 40 -6.66 -16.15 3.49
CA SER A 40 -7.56 -17.27 3.79
C SER A 40 -8.78 -16.95 4.69
N GLY A 41 -9.83 -17.79 4.60
CA GLY A 41 -10.93 -17.73 5.55
C GLY A 41 -10.48 -18.20 6.95
N TYR A 42 -11.08 -17.64 8.00
CA TYR A 42 -10.78 -17.97 9.39
C TYR A 42 -10.61 -19.48 9.63
N GLY A 43 -9.41 -19.91 10.06
CA GLY A 43 -9.12 -21.30 10.43
C GLY A 43 -8.62 -22.21 9.30
N SER A 44 -8.36 -21.69 8.10
CA SER A 44 -7.81 -22.44 6.95
C SER A 44 -6.47 -21.88 6.48
N GLY A 45 -5.45 -21.91 7.35
CA GLY A 45 -4.14 -21.36 7.05
C GLY A 45 -3.35 -22.26 6.11
N ASP A 46 -3.35 -21.92 4.83
CA ASP A 46 -2.36 -22.44 3.87
C ASP A 46 -1.23 -21.41 3.78
N ASP A 47 -0.05 -21.78 4.30
CA ASP A 47 1.14 -20.91 4.35
C ASP A 47 1.56 -20.41 2.96
N SER A 48 1.25 -21.19 1.91
CA SER A 48 1.51 -20.80 0.53
C SER A 48 0.62 -19.62 0.09
N LYS A 49 -0.64 -19.58 0.55
CA LYS A 49 -1.56 -18.47 0.31
C LYS A 49 -1.18 -17.24 1.11
N ALA A 50 -0.77 -17.40 2.37
CA ALA A 50 -0.28 -16.30 3.19
C ALA A 50 0.89 -15.59 2.52
N SER A 51 1.86 -16.36 2.04
CA SER A 51 3.03 -15.83 1.32
C SER A 51 2.63 -15.14 0.02
N PHE A 52 1.74 -15.74 -0.77
CA PHE A 52 1.27 -15.15 -2.02
C PHE A 52 0.54 -13.82 -1.80
N ASP A 53 -0.37 -13.77 -0.83
CA ASP A 53 -1.15 -12.58 -0.49
C ASP A 53 -0.25 -11.47 0.07
N TYR A 54 0.79 -11.84 0.84
CA TYR A 54 1.84 -10.90 1.27
C TYR A 54 2.55 -10.24 0.08
N TYR A 55 3.05 -11.03 -0.89
CA TYR A 55 3.71 -10.47 -2.07
C TYR A 55 2.76 -9.65 -2.94
N LYS A 56 1.51 -10.10 -3.09
CA LYS A 56 0.47 -9.37 -3.82
C LYS A 56 0.23 -7.99 -3.21
N ALA A 57 0.15 -7.91 -1.89
CA ALA A 57 -0.02 -6.65 -1.20
C ALA A 57 1.22 -5.75 -1.30
N MET A 58 2.44 -6.29 -1.20
CA MET A 58 3.67 -5.53 -1.45
C MET A 58 3.70 -4.92 -2.86
N PHE A 59 3.33 -5.69 -3.88
CA PHE A 59 3.24 -5.16 -5.25
C PHE A 59 2.16 -4.08 -5.39
N GLY A 60 1.02 -4.26 -4.70
CA GLY A 60 -0.03 -3.25 -4.60
C GLY A 60 0.51 -1.95 -4.02
N MET A 61 1.20 -2.02 -2.89
CA MET A 61 1.85 -0.90 -2.20
C MET A 61 2.86 -0.17 -3.09
N LEU A 62 3.80 -0.89 -3.72
CA LEU A 62 4.79 -0.29 -4.63
C LEU A 62 4.12 0.45 -5.80
N SER A 63 3.02 -0.10 -6.32
CA SER A 63 2.27 0.54 -7.39
C SER A 63 1.59 1.85 -6.95
N MET A 64 1.13 1.91 -5.69
CA MET A 64 0.55 3.12 -5.09
C MET A 64 1.63 4.18 -4.84
N MET A 65 2.74 3.81 -4.21
CA MET A 65 3.89 4.71 -3.99
C MET A 65 4.37 5.33 -5.31
N ARG A 66 4.50 4.50 -6.36
CA ARG A 66 4.87 4.98 -7.70
C ARG A 66 3.84 5.98 -8.26
N THR A 67 2.55 5.73 -8.03
CA THR A 67 1.48 6.64 -8.49
C THR A 67 1.58 7.99 -7.77
N ILE A 68 1.84 7.97 -6.46
CA ILE A 68 2.00 9.18 -5.64
C ILE A 68 3.23 9.97 -6.11
N ALA A 69 4.39 9.31 -6.23
CA ALA A 69 5.61 9.94 -6.73
C ALA A 69 5.44 10.56 -8.13
N GLN A 70 4.66 9.92 -9.01
CA GLN A 70 4.35 10.47 -10.34
C GLN A 70 3.38 11.65 -10.29
N LYS A 71 2.41 11.64 -9.37
CA LYS A 71 1.42 12.72 -9.22
C LYS A 71 2.04 13.96 -8.60
N TYR A 72 2.93 13.77 -7.64
CA TYR A 72 3.68 14.80 -6.92
C TYR A 72 5.12 14.92 -7.44
N ASN A 73 5.33 14.73 -8.74
CA ASN A 73 6.68 14.74 -9.34
C ASN A 73 7.41 16.09 -9.30
N LYS A 74 6.70 17.15 -8.87
CA LYS A 74 7.25 18.49 -8.65
C LYS A 74 7.53 18.78 -7.18
N ASP A 75 7.16 17.88 -6.30
CA ASP A 75 7.33 18.00 -4.85
C ASP A 75 8.72 17.55 -4.43
N THR A 76 9.17 17.96 -3.25
CA THR A 76 10.49 17.59 -2.76
C THR A 76 10.50 16.15 -2.24
N PHE A 77 11.68 15.56 -2.17
CA PHE A 77 11.86 14.27 -1.53
C PHE A 77 11.41 14.31 -0.06
N ASP A 78 11.54 15.45 0.61
CA ASP A 78 11.10 15.64 2.00
C ASP A 78 9.59 15.52 2.16
N THR A 79 8.80 16.02 1.20
CA THR A 79 7.34 15.81 1.23
C THR A 79 6.99 14.34 1.03
N PHE A 80 7.76 13.64 0.19
CA PHE A 80 7.55 12.21 -0.06
C PHE A 80 7.99 11.35 1.12
N SER A 81 9.05 11.72 1.84
CA SER A 81 9.56 10.98 3.01
C SER A 81 8.63 11.07 4.22
N ASN A 82 7.79 12.10 4.29
CA ASN A 82 6.70 12.24 5.26
C ASN A 82 5.52 11.31 5.00
N LEU A 83 5.43 10.68 3.83
CA LEU A 83 4.40 9.67 3.55
C LEU A 83 4.72 8.40 4.35
N LYS A 84 3.80 8.02 5.23
CA LYS A 84 3.87 6.75 5.93
C LYS A 84 2.92 5.76 5.31
N VAL A 85 3.37 4.53 5.16
CA VAL A 85 2.54 3.47 4.59
C VAL A 85 2.49 2.29 5.57
N HIS A 86 1.28 1.95 5.95
CA HIS A 86 0.93 0.91 6.89
C HIS A 86 0.38 -0.27 6.10
N PHE A 87 0.94 -1.44 6.34
CA PHE A 87 0.44 -2.68 5.76
C PHE A 87 0.02 -3.62 6.87
N LEU A 88 -1.26 -3.96 6.90
CA LEU A 88 -1.84 -4.90 7.84
C LEU A 88 -2.13 -6.21 7.10
N HIS A 89 -1.43 -7.27 7.49
CA HIS A 89 -1.67 -8.62 6.99
C HIS A 89 -2.34 -9.48 8.06
N GLY A 90 -3.60 -9.85 7.83
CA GLY A 90 -4.32 -10.80 8.69
C GLY A 90 -4.14 -12.21 8.16
N HIS A 91 -3.58 -13.11 8.97
CA HIS A 91 -3.51 -14.55 8.67
C HIS A 91 -4.03 -15.38 9.84
N GLY A 92 -5.23 -15.95 9.69
CA GLY A 92 -5.85 -16.76 10.74
C GLY A 92 -6.07 -15.97 12.04
N ARG A 93 -5.31 -16.29 13.10
CA ARG A 93 -5.32 -15.55 14.39
C ARG A 93 -4.20 -14.52 14.53
N GLN A 94 -3.32 -14.42 13.55
CA GLN A 94 -2.15 -13.57 13.59
C GLN A 94 -2.40 -12.30 12.78
N GLN A 95 -1.97 -11.17 13.33
CA GLN A 95 -2.00 -9.88 12.67
C GLN A 95 -0.55 -9.42 12.57
N PHE A 96 -0.09 -9.22 11.34
CA PHE A 96 1.23 -8.66 11.09
C PHE A 96 1.03 -7.21 10.62
N HIS A 97 1.63 -6.28 11.34
CA HIS A 97 1.67 -4.88 10.95
C HIS A 97 3.08 -4.54 10.48
N TYR A 98 3.19 -4.16 9.22
CA TYR A 98 4.41 -3.67 8.62
C TYR A 98 4.29 -2.16 8.43
N PHE A 99 5.29 -1.43 8.92
CA PHE A 99 5.39 0.00 8.77
C PHE A 99 6.54 0.32 7.82
N PHE A 100 6.23 1.06 6.76
CA PHE A 100 7.23 1.66 5.90
C PHE A 100 7.15 3.17 6.06
N GLY A 101 8.14 3.71 6.77
CA GLY A 101 8.37 5.13 6.90
C GLY A 101 9.87 5.41 6.80
N THR A 102 10.21 6.64 6.43
CA THR A 102 11.59 7.11 6.44
C THR A 102 11.92 7.51 7.87
N LEU A 103 12.88 6.83 8.51
CA LEU A 103 13.55 7.37 9.70
C LEU A 103 14.43 8.52 9.20
N ILE A 104 13.97 9.74 9.45
CA ILE A 104 14.81 10.93 9.33
C ILE A 104 15.34 11.17 10.74
N ASP A 105 16.64 10.90 10.93
CA ASP A 105 17.38 11.24 12.16
C ASP A 105 17.60 12.75 12.27
#